data_AF-W2MG97-F1
#
_entry.id   AF-W2MG97-F1
#
_cell.length_a   1.000
_cell.length_b   1.000
_cell.length_c   1.000
_cell.angle_alpha   90.00
_cell.angle_beta   90.00
_cell.angle_gamma   90.00
#
_symmetry.space_group_name_H-M   'P 1'
#
loop_
_entity.id
_entity.type
_entity.pdbx_description
1 polymer ?
#
loop_
_entity_poly.entity_id
_entity_poly.type
_entity_poly.pdbx_seq_one_letter_code
_entity_poly.pdbx_strand_id
1 'polypeptide(L)'
;GPLREEFSREWAILTDKGYQGLEAHLRCIHPTKGSNLPPEVQHQNENISSDRVLVDNFFGRLCSLWRIVTDKYRSIEDLYDDIFQVCESLTNFQSNPLRDANGEAYAQRENRLRAIGNTIKTKRRLSQDKYRSRKRLRHRMTLDDLPGHDDLICDLDDTQLPGY
;
A
#
# COMPACT_ATOMS: atom_id res chain seq x y z
N GLY A 1 2.02 5.31 -33.72
CA GLY A 1 1.25 4.27 -33.00
C GLY A 1 0.36 3.55 -33.98
N PRO A 2 0.06 2.26 -33.75
CA PRO A 2 -0.84 1.45 -34.58
C PRO A 2 -2.16 2.19 -34.87
N LEU A 3 -2.77 1.90 -36.03
CA LEU A 3 -4.09 2.40 -36.44
C LEU A 3 -4.26 3.93 -36.47
N ARG A 4 -3.15 4.66 -36.58
CA ARG A 4 -3.16 6.13 -36.70
C ARG A 4 -3.82 6.61 -37.99
N GLU A 5 -3.76 5.82 -39.06
CA GLU A 5 -4.36 6.18 -40.35
C GLU A 5 -5.89 6.05 -40.31
N GLU A 6 -6.39 4.98 -39.69
CA GLU A 6 -7.82 4.69 -39.55
C GLU A 6 -8.50 5.60 -38.52
N PHE A 7 -7.84 5.85 -37.38
CA PHE A 7 -8.35 6.70 -36.30
C PHE A 7 -7.51 7.97 -36.13
N SER A 8 -7.33 8.71 -37.21
CA SER A 8 -6.42 9.88 -37.26
C SER A 8 -6.75 11.02 -36.30
N ARG A 9 -8.02 11.12 -35.87
CA ARG A 9 -8.50 12.15 -34.94
C ARG A 9 -8.63 11.67 -33.49
N GLU A 10 -8.35 10.40 -33.22
CA GLU A 10 -8.54 9.80 -31.90
C GLU A 10 -7.22 9.61 -31.14
N TRP A 11 -7.33 9.69 -29.83
CA TRP A 11 -6.23 9.44 -28.92
C TRP A 11 -5.93 7.96 -28.88
N ALA A 12 -4.65 7.61 -28.79
CA ALA A 12 -4.28 6.21 -28.62
C ALA A 12 -4.55 5.78 -27.16
N ILE A 13 -5.17 4.62 -26.97
CA ILE A 13 -5.57 4.09 -25.67
C ILE A 13 -4.66 2.94 -25.29
N LEU A 14 -3.89 3.10 -24.21
CA LEU A 14 -3.07 2.02 -23.65
C LEU A 14 -3.98 1.05 -22.88
N THR A 15 -3.97 -0.23 -23.24
CA THR A 15 -4.90 -1.23 -22.71
C THR A 15 -4.18 -2.49 -22.25
N ASP A 16 -4.82 -3.22 -21.34
CA ASP A 16 -4.30 -4.51 -20.88
C ASP A 16 -4.36 -5.58 -21.98
N LYS A 17 -3.51 -6.59 -21.86
CA LYS A 17 -3.48 -7.77 -22.74
C LYS A 17 -4.84 -8.47 -22.81
N GLY A 18 -5.70 -8.34 -21.79
CA GLY A 18 -7.08 -8.83 -21.81
C GLY A 18 -7.97 -8.24 -22.92
N TYR A 19 -7.72 -6.99 -23.33
CA TYR A 19 -8.59 -6.20 -24.21
C TYR A 19 -8.29 -6.33 -25.71
N GLN A 20 -7.60 -7.39 -26.13
CA GLN A 20 -7.45 -7.67 -27.55
C GLN A 20 -8.80 -7.86 -28.23
N GLY A 21 -8.94 -7.32 -29.43
CA GLY A 21 -10.19 -7.16 -30.19
C GLY A 21 -10.79 -5.74 -30.08
N LEU A 22 -10.40 -4.95 -29.08
CA LEU A 22 -10.87 -3.58 -28.93
C LEU A 22 -10.30 -2.64 -30.01
N GLU A 23 -9.16 -3.01 -30.59
CA GLU A 23 -8.52 -2.31 -31.71
C GLU A 23 -9.40 -2.22 -32.98
N ALA A 24 -10.44 -3.05 -33.09
CA ALA A 24 -11.41 -2.97 -34.18
C ALA A 24 -12.36 -1.75 -34.04
N HIS A 25 -12.43 -1.13 -32.87
CA HIS A 25 -13.35 -0.04 -32.56
C HIS A 25 -12.65 1.23 -32.11
N LEU A 26 -11.46 1.10 -31.52
CA LEU A 26 -10.70 2.18 -30.91
C LEU A 26 -9.22 2.05 -31.26
N ARG A 27 -8.50 3.16 -31.17
CA ARG A 27 -7.06 3.19 -31.40
C ARG A 27 -6.26 2.61 -30.21
N CYS A 28 -6.28 1.29 -30.04
CA CYS A 28 -5.66 0.62 -28.90
C CYS A 28 -4.16 0.35 -29.07
N ILE A 29 -3.43 0.41 -27.95
CA ILE A 29 -2.06 -0.07 -27.77
C ILE A 29 -2.10 -1.11 -26.66
N HIS A 30 -1.82 -2.36 -26.97
CA HIS A 30 -1.73 -3.44 -25.97
C HIS A 30 -0.65 -4.44 -26.35
N PRO A 31 -0.16 -5.24 -25.39
CA PRO A 31 0.71 -6.37 -25.71
C PRO A 31 0.01 -7.37 -26.63
N THR A 32 0.78 -7.94 -27.56
CA THR A 32 0.33 -9.04 -28.42
C THR A 32 0.26 -10.35 -27.61
N LYS A 33 -0.85 -11.09 -27.67
CA LYS A 33 -0.95 -12.47 -27.15
C LYS A 33 -0.25 -13.46 -28.07
N GLY A 34 0.41 -14.44 -27.46
CA GLY A 34 1.09 -15.53 -28.14
C GLY A 34 2.15 -16.14 -27.23
N SER A 35 2.44 -17.43 -27.43
CA SER A 35 3.51 -18.14 -26.73
C SER A 35 4.86 -18.10 -27.46
N ASN A 36 4.83 -17.96 -28.80
CA ASN A 36 6.01 -17.97 -29.67
C ASN A 36 6.06 -16.71 -30.54
N LEU A 37 6.11 -15.54 -29.91
CA LEU A 37 6.19 -14.26 -30.62
C LEU A 37 7.61 -14.04 -31.15
N PRO A 38 7.79 -13.39 -32.31
CA PRO A 38 9.11 -12.98 -32.77
C PRO A 38 9.81 -12.08 -31.74
N PRO A 39 11.16 -12.08 -31.66
CA PRO A 39 11.90 -11.27 -30.68
C PRO A 39 11.53 -9.78 -30.69
N GLU A 40 11.31 -9.21 -31.88
CA GLU A 40 10.89 -7.81 -32.04
C GLU A 40 9.54 -7.53 -31.36
N VAL A 41 8.58 -8.44 -31.52
CA VAL A 41 7.25 -8.31 -30.90
C VAL A 41 7.33 -8.49 -29.39
N GLN A 42 8.23 -9.34 -28.89
CA GLN A 42 8.48 -9.48 -27.46
C GLN A 42 9.02 -8.18 -26.86
N HIS A 43 10.03 -7.58 -27.51
CA HIS A 43 10.59 -6.31 -27.07
C HIS A 43 9.55 -5.17 -27.08
N GLN A 44 8.69 -5.12 -28.11
CA GLN A 44 7.57 -4.18 -28.14
C GLN A 44 6.59 -4.42 -26.99
N ASN A 45 6.24 -5.68 -26.70
CA ASN A 45 5.39 -6.03 -25.57
C ASN A 45 6.02 -5.63 -24.23
N GLU A 46 7.33 -5.78 -24.07
CA GLU A 46 8.06 -5.35 -22.87
C GLU A 46 7.98 -3.83 -22.68
N ASN A 47 8.19 -3.06 -23.74
CA ASN A 47 8.06 -1.60 -23.70
C ASN A 47 6.63 -1.16 -23.33
N ILE A 48 5.62 -1.75 -23.98
CA ILE A 48 4.21 -1.47 -23.66
C ILE A 48 3.90 -1.84 -22.22
N SER A 49 4.39 -2.99 -21.74
CA SER A 49 4.18 -3.42 -20.36
C SER A 49 4.90 -2.50 -19.37
N SER A 50 6.09 -2.01 -19.72
CA SER A 50 6.85 -1.04 -18.91
C SER A 50 6.11 0.28 -18.77
N ASP A 51 5.57 0.83 -19.86
CA ASP A 51 4.77 2.06 -19.81
C ASP A 51 3.51 1.89 -18.95
N ARG A 52 2.89 0.71 -19.00
CA ARG A 52 1.73 0.38 -18.17
C ARG A 52 2.02 0.35 -16.67
N VAL A 53 3.25 0.06 -16.24
CA VAL A 53 3.61 0.09 -14.81
C VAL A 53 3.29 1.45 -14.18
N LEU A 54 3.42 2.55 -14.93
CA LEU A 54 3.05 3.89 -14.44
C LEU A 54 1.56 4.00 -14.14
N VAL A 55 0.73 3.50 -15.06
CA VAL A 55 -0.72 3.50 -14.95
C VAL A 55 -1.16 2.61 -13.79
N ASP A 56 -0.63 1.39 -13.71
CA ASP A 56 -0.95 0.44 -12.64
C ASP A 56 -0.53 0.99 -11.26
N ASN A 57 0.65 1.62 -11.17
CA ASN A 57 1.11 2.29 -9.95
C ASN A 57 0.19 3.45 -9.54
N PHE A 58 -0.30 4.23 -10.50
CA PHE A 58 -1.24 5.31 -10.24
C PHE A 58 -2.57 4.76 -9.70
N PHE A 59 -3.17 3.79 -10.39
CA PHE A 59 -4.42 3.15 -9.95
C PHE A 59 -4.27 2.43 -8.60
N GLY A 60 -3.15 1.78 -8.34
CA GLY A 60 -2.85 1.18 -7.04
C GLY A 60 -2.88 2.21 -5.90
N ARG A 61 -2.35 3.43 -6.15
CA ARG A 61 -2.42 4.54 -5.18
C ARG A 61 -3.84 5.08 -5.04
N LEU A 62 -4.51 5.34 -6.17
CA LEU A 62 -5.89 5.83 -6.22
C LEU A 62 -6.81 4.94 -5.36
N CYS A 63 -6.75 3.62 -5.57
CA CYS A 63 -7.53 2.65 -4.82
C CYS A 63 -7.10 2.54 -3.33
N SER A 64 -5.83 2.78 -3.03
CA SER A 64 -5.34 2.76 -1.64
C SER A 64 -5.75 4.01 -0.85
N LEU A 65 -5.87 5.16 -1.51
CA LEU A 65 -6.24 6.44 -0.90
C LEU A 65 -7.75 6.60 -0.78
N TRP A 66 -8.50 6.18 -1.79
CA TRP A 66 -9.92 6.53 -1.93
C TRP A 66 -10.80 5.27 -1.92
N ARG A 67 -11.41 4.99 -0.78
CA ARG A 67 -12.35 3.85 -0.64
C ARG A 67 -13.52 3.92 -1.62
N ILE A 68 -13.94 5.13 -2.00
CA ILE A 68 -15.03 5.35 -2.96
C ILE A 68 -14.70 4.89 -4.38
N VAL A 69 -13.40 4.80 -4.72
CA VAL A 69 -12.92 4.26 -6.01
C VAL A 69 -12.75 2.74 -5.94
N THR A 70 -12.42 2.19 -4.77
CA THR A 70 -12.17 0.76 -4.58
C THR A 70 -13.43 -0.07 -4.35
N ASP A 71 -14.39 0.46 -3.60
CA ASP A 71 -15.63 -0.24 -3.28
C ASP A 71 -16.68 -0.06 -4.39
N LYS A 72 -17.63 -1.00 -4.49
CA LYS A 72 -18.76 -0.87 -5.41
C LYS A 72 -19.56 0.39 -5.06
N TYR A 73 -19.49 1.39 -5.92
CA TYR A 73 -20.26 2.61 -5.78
C TYR A 73 -21.76 2.29 -5.88
N ARG A 74 -22.53 2.70 -4.87
CA ARG A 74 -23.96 2.34 -4.72
C ARG A 74 -24.89 3.55 -4.93
N SER A 75 -24.34 4.70 -5.33
CA SER A 75 -25.06 5.97 -5.40
C SER A 75 -25.15 6.50 -6.84
N ILE A 76 -25.71 7.70 -7.00
CA ILE A 76 -26.07 8.40 -8.25
C ILE A 76 -24.90 8.38 -9.25
N GLU A 77 -25.12 7.72 -10.39
CA GLU A 77 -24.15 7.54 -11.47
C GLU A 77 -23.61 8.88 -11.97
N ASP A 78 -24.49 9.89 -12.11
CA ASP A 78 -24.14 11.24 -12.56
C ASP A 78 -23.09 11.96 -11.69
N LEU A 79 -22.94 11.59 -10.42
CA LEU A 79 -21.97 12.21 -9.51
C LEU A 79 -20.64 11.44 -9.47
N TYR A 80 -20.61 10.20 -9.96
CA TYR A 80 -19.42 9.36 -9.83
C TYR A 80 -18.24 9.92 -10.63
N ASP A 81 -18.48 10.41 -11.84
CA ASP A 81 -17.44 10.97 -12.71
C ASP A 81 -16.75 12.18 -12.07
N ASP A 82 -17.54 13.10 -11.48
CA ASP A 82 -17.01 14.25 -10.75
C ASP A 82 -16.18 13.82 -9.53
N ILE A 83 -16.70 12.87 -8.75
CA ILE A 83 -15.98 12.31 -7.58
C ILE A 83 -14.68 11.65 -8.03
N PHE A 84 -14.73 10.84 -9.09
CA PHE A 84 -13.58 10.13 -9.62
C PHE A 84 -12.52 11.11 -10.11
N GLN A 85 -12.91 12.15 -10.85
CA GLN A 85 -12.02 13.19 -11.35
C GLN A 85 -11.35 13.97 -10.19
N VAL A 86 -12.08 14.25 -9.10
CA VAL A 86 -11.50 14.85 -7.90
C VAL A 86 -10.48 13.91 -7.25
N CYS A 87 -10.81 12.62 -7.08
CA CYS A 87 -9.89 11.63 -6.55
C CYS A 87 -8.62 11.48 -7.42
N GLU A 88 -8.78 11.47 -8.75
CA GLU A 88 -7.67 11.43 -9.71
C GLU A 88 -6.76 12.64 -9.54
N SER A 89 -7.35 13.84 -9.54
CA SER A 89 -6.63 15.12 -9.42
C SER A 89 -5.88 15.22 -8.10
N LEU A 90 -6.49 14.81 -6.99
CA LEU A 90 -5.85 14.80 -5.68
C LEU A 90 -4.73 13.75 -5.59
N THR A 91 -4.91 12.58 -6.23
CA THR A 91 -3.87 11.54 -6.29
C THR A 91 -2.65 12.02 -7.07
N ASN A 92 -2.88 12.76 -8.17
CA ASN A 92 -1.83 13.42 -8.94
C ASN A 92 -1.14 14.53 -8.14
N PHE A 93 -1.89 15.40 -7.46
CA PHE A 93 -1.33 16.48 -6.63
C PHE A 93 -0.48 15.95 -5.46
N GLN A 94 -0.91 14.86 -4.83
CA GLN A 94 -0.19 14.26 -3.71
C GLN A 94 1.07 13.50 -4.13
N SER A 95 1.29 13.25 -5.43
CA SER A 95 2.34 12.36 -5.94
C SER A 95 3.48 13.08 -6.67
N ASN A 96 4.66 13.10 -6.04
CA ASN A 96 5.96 13.29 -6.71
C ASN A 96 6.31 12.07 -7.62
N PRO A 97 7.29 12.17 -8.55
CA PRO A 97 7.28 11.43 -9.83
C PRO A 97 7.33 9.90 -9.70
N LEU A 98 6.45 9.26 -10.49
CA LEU A 98 6.06 7.84 -10.51
C LEU A 98 7.17 6.81 -10.87
N ARG A 99 8.47 7.16 -10.79
CA ARG A 99 9.54 6.32 -11.38
C ARG A 99 10.72 5.91 -10.48
N ASP A 100 10.90 6.46 -9.27
CA ASP A 100 12.01 5.95 -8.41
C ASP A 100 11.81 6.19 -6.89
N ALA A 101 11.36 7.37 -6.47
CA ALA A 101 11.30 7.75 -5.04
C ALA A 101 10.27 6.97 -4.18
N ASN A 102 9.42 6.14 -4.79
CA ASN A 102 8.34 5.43 -4.09
C ASN A 102 8.75 4.09 -3.48
N GLY A 103 9.76 3.41 -4.02
CA GLY A 103 10.27 2.17 -3.41
C GLY A 103 10.84 2.46 -2.01
N GLU A 104 11.64 3.51 -1.92
CA GLU A 104 12.27 3.92 -0.66
C GLU A 104 11.27 4.48 0.34
N ALA A 105 10.34 5.36 -0.08
CA ALA A 105 9.35 5.94 0.81
C ALA A 105 8.37 4.87 1.38
N TYR A 106 7.95 3.91 0.56
CA TYR A 106 7.14 2.79 1.02
C TYR A 106 7.93 1.87 1.96
N ALA A 107 9.17 1.52 1.61
CA ALA A 107 10.05 0.72 2.46
C ALA A 107 10.33 1.40 3.81
N GLN A 108 10.53 2.73 3.83
CA GLN A 108 10.70 3.50 5.06
C GLN A 108 9.44 3.46 5.93
N ARG A 109 8.25 3.61 5.34
CA ARG A 109 6.98 3.51 6.07
C ARG A 109 6.77 2.10 6.62
N GLU A 110 7.06 1.06 5.85
CA GLU A 110 6.94 -0.33 6.27
C GLU A 110 7.93 -0.68 7.40
N ASN A 111 9.19 -0.25 7.26
CA ASN A 111 10.22 -0.42 8.28
C ASN A 111 9.85 0.27 9.61
N ARG A 112 9.27 1.47 9.54
CA ARG A 112 8.75 2.17 10.72
C ARG A 112 7.65 1.37 11.42
N LEU A 113 6.70 0.81 10.66
CA LEU A 113 5.62 -0.02 11.22
C LEU A 113 6.16 -1.31 11.85
N ARG A 114 7.14 -1.96 11.21
CA ARG A 114 7.83 -3.14 11.76
C ARG A 114 8.57 -2.82 13.06
N ALA A 115 9.26 -1.67 13.12
CA ALA A 115 9.95 -1.21 14.32
C ALA A 115 8.98 -0.98 15.49
N ILE A 116 7.84 -0.30 15.25
CA ILE A 116 6.79 -0.10 16.26
C ILE A 116 6.24 -1.45 16.75
N GLY A 117 5.95 -2.36 15.83
CA GLY A 117 5.49 -3.71 16.16
C GLY A 117 6.48 -4.48 17.04
N ASN A 118 7.79 -4.37 16.76
CA ASN A 118 8.84 -4.99 17.56
C ASN A 118 8.94 -4.37 18.96
N THR A 119 8.87 -3.04 19.08
CA THR A 119 8.88 -2.37 20.38
C THR A 119 7.68 -2.80 21.23
N ILE A 120 6.49 -2.91 20.64
CA ILE A 120 5.29 -3.42 21.32
C ILE A 120 5.48 -4.87 21.79
N LYS A 121 6.03 -5.74 20.92
CA LYS A 121 6.33 -7.14 21.28
C LYS A 121 7.33 -7.24 22.44
N THR A 122 8.40 -6.45 22.40
CA THR A 122 9.42 -6.44 23.47
C THR A 122 8.83 -5.95 24.79
N LYS A 123 8.05 -4.87 24.79
CA LYS A 123 7.35 -4.37 25.99
C LYS A 123 6.40 -5.43 26.58
N ARG A 124 5.62 -6.11 25.72
CA ARG A 124 4.73 -7.21 26.15
C ARG A 124 5.51 -8.36 26.78
N ARG A 125 6.64 -8.77 26.19
CA ARG A 125 7.50 -9.84 26.73
C ARG A 125 8.06 -9.46 28.12
N LEU A 126 8.61 -8.26 28.27
CA LEU A 126 9.14 -7.78 29.55
C LEU A 126 8.07 -7.75 30.65
N SER A 127 6.86 -7.28 30.31
CA SER A 127 5.73 -7.30 31.25
C SER A 127 5.36 -8.72 31.68
N GLN A 128 5.30 -9.67 30.72
CA GLN A 128 5.01 -11.08 31.01
C GLN A 128 6.10 -11.73 31.86
N ASP A 129 7.38 -11.44 31.61
CA ASP A 129 8.49 -11.97 32.40
C ASP A 129 8.49 -11.40 33.82
N LYS A 130 8.22 -10.09 33.99
CA LYS A 130 8.03 -9.46 35.31
C LYS A 130 6.88 -10.14 36.06
N TYR A 131 5.75 -10.37 35.39
CA TYR A 131 4.61 -11.08 35.98
C TYR A 131 4.96 -12.52 36.39
N ARG A 132 5.62 -13.29 35.51
CA ARG A 132 6.05 -14.67 35.80
C ARG A 132 7.01 -14.73 36.99
N SER A 133 7.97 -13.80 37.06
CA SER A 133 8.90 -13.71 38.18
C SER A 133 8.20 -13.36 39.50
N ARG A 134 7.28 -12.38 39.49
CA ARG A 134 6.46 -12.05 40.67
C ARG A 134 5.59 -13.24 41.09
N LYS A 135 5.01 -13.99 40.15
CA LYS A 135 4.23 -15.20 40.44
C LYS A 135 5.09 -16.31 41.05
N ARG A 136 6.30 -16.55 40.53
CA ARG A 136 7.26 -17.51 41.10
C ARG A 136 7.65 -17.15 42.52
N LEU A 137 7.88 -15.87 42.79
CA LEU A 137 8.21 -15.37 44.12
C LEU A 137 7.06 -15.63 45.11
N ARG A 138 5.81 -15.31 44.72
CA ARG A 138 4.62 -15.58 45.53
C ARG A 138 4.41 -17.06 45.84
N HIS A 139 4.75 -17.97 44.91
CA HIS A 139 4.69 -19.41 45.17
C HIS A 139 5.83 -19.94 46.04
N ARG A 140 6.94 -19.19 46.16
CA ARG A 140 8.12 -19.58 46.95
C ARG A 140 8.08 -19.01 48.37
N MET A 141 7.30 -17.96 48.60
CA MET A 141 7.12 -17.31 49.90
C MET A 141 6.21 -18.14 50.81
N THR A 142 6.62 -18.33 52.06
CA THR A 142 5.77 -18.82 53.16
C THR A 142 5.11 -17.64 53.88
N LEU A 143 4.08 -17.87 54.73
CA LEU A 143 3.28 -16.80 55.35
C LEU A 143 4.10 -15.74 56.11
N ASP A 144 5.32 -16.06 56.53
CA ASP A 144 6.24 -15.15 57.25
C ASP A 144 7.05 -14.21 56.34
N ASP A 145 6.97 -14.35 55.01
CA ASP A 145 7.81 -13.61 54.04
C ASP A 145 7.09 -12.40 53.39
N LEU A 146 6.04 -11.85 54.00
CA LEU A 146 5.34 -10.69 53.45
C LEU A 146 6.21 -9.43 53.53
N PRO A 147 6.52 -8.74 52.41
CA PRO A 147 7.28 -7.51 52.46
C PRO A 147 6.42 -6.38 53.05
N GLY A 148 7.05 -5.55 53.89
CA GLY A 148 6.47 -4.34 54.44
C GLY A 148 5.99 -3.38 53.34
N HIS A 149 5.00 -2.55 53.69
CA HIS A 149 4.19 -1.71 52.82
C HIS A 149 4.97 -0.67 51.96
N ASP A 150 6.29 -0.57 52.10
CA ASP A 150 7.12 0.47 51.50
C ASP A 150 7.66 0.14 50.08
N ASP A 151 7.68 -1.13 49.66
CA ASP A 151 8.27 -1.53 48.36
C ASP A 151 7.36 -1.33 47.13
N LEU A 152 6.14 -0.80 47.33
CA LEU A 152 5.13 -0.65 46.27
C LEU A 152 5.20 0.68 45.51
N ILE A 153 6.04 1.62 45.94
CA ILE A 153 6.12 2.98 45.39
C ILE A 153 7.42 3.16 44.60
N CYS A 154 7.60 2.44 43.48
CA CYS A 154 8.73 2.72 42.57
C CYS A 154 8.41 2.57 41.07
N ASP A 155 7.17 2.26 40.67
CA ASP A 155 6.84 1.92 39.27
C ASP A 155 5.91 2.97 38.59
N LEU A 156 5.83 4.20 39.08
CA LEU A 156 4.97 5.28 38.54
C LEU A 156 5.78 6.44 37.91
N ASP A 157 6.80 6.14 37.10
CA ASP A 157 7.34 7.16 36.20
C ASP A 157 7.91 6.52 34.94
N ASP A 158 7.10 6.45 33.89
CA ASP A 158 7.56 6.23 32.50
C ASP A 158 6.41 6.57 31.51
N THR A 159 5.68 7.64 31.80
CA THR A 159 4.70 8.23 30.87
C THR A 159 5.32 9.47 30.23
N GLN A 160 6.34 9.30 29.39
CA GLN A 160 6.72 10.32 28.42
C GLN A 160 6.43 9.80 27.01
N LEU A 161 5.27 10.21 26.50
CA LEU A 161 4.97 10.24 25.07
C LEU A 161 5.91 11.27 24.41
N PRO A 162 6.60 10.94 23.31
CA PRO A 162 7.28 11.97 22.54
C PRO A 162 6.22 12.87 21.89
N GLY A 163 6.40 14.18 22.06
CA GLY A 163 5.56 15.24 21.51
C GLY A 163 5.49 15.20 19.97
N TYR A 164 4.41 15.81 19.49
CA TYR A 164 3.94 15.94 18.11
C TYR A 164 5.02 16.21 17.06
#